data_AF-A0A662VT82-F1
#
_entry.id   AF-A0A662VT82-F1
#
_cell.length_a   1.000
_cell.length_b   1.000
_cell.length_c   1.000
_cell.angle_alpha   90.00
_cell.angle_beta   90.00
_cell.angle_gamma   90.00
#
_symmetry.space_group_name_H-M   'P 1'
#
loop_
_entity.id
_entity.type
_entity.pdbx_description
1 polymer ?
#
loop_
_entity_poly.entity_id
_entity_poly.type
_entity_poly.pdbx_seq_one_letter_code
_entity_poly.pdbx_strand_id
1 'polypeptide(L)'
;MDYRKKILGKIGGKVRYRYKGYGTIEGTIENRCCREVKDVTGEYYPIVDYIVFDKDGEEVESIRFGFYKLSKDGKLVWNRYAAFVEEVTELKKLFKVAADEIPEFKEIIEEVCQSL
;
A
#
# COMPACT_ATOMS: atom_id res chain seq x y z
N MET A 1 16.07 -6.93 13.23
CA MET A 1 15.52 -7.47 11.97
C MET A 1 14.98 -6.30 11.19
N ASP A 2 15.37 -6.14 9.91
CA ASP A 2 14.89 -5.02 9.10
C ASP A 2 13.52 -5.37 8.49
N TYR A 3 12.45 -4.94 9.18
CA TYR A 3 11.08 -5.21 8.76
C TYR A 3 10.69 -4.48 7.48
N ARG A 4 11.19 -3.25 7.27
CA ARG A 4 10.97 -2.50 6.03
C ARG A 4 11.55 -3.28 4.84
N LYS A 5 12.78 -3.76 4.93
CA LYS A 5 13.39 -4.59 3.87
C LYS A 5 12.56 -5.86 3.59
N LYS A 6 12.04 -6.51 4.63
CA LYS A 6 11.17 -7.69 4.46
C LYS A 6 9.84 -7.35 3.77
N ILE A 7 9.27 -6.20 4.07
CA ILE A 7 8.02 -5.71 3.48
C ILE A 7 8.21 -5.35 2.00
N LEU A 8 9.30 -4.64 1.69
CA LEU A 8 9.67 -4.25 0.33
C LEU A 8 10.06 -5.46 -0.53
N GLY A 9 10.68 -6.49 0.07
CA GLY A 9 10.98 -7.76 -0.61
C GLY A 9 9.76 -8.58 -1.06
N LYS A 10 8.55 -7.99 -1.00
CA LYS A 10 7.31 -8.56 -1.55
C LYS A 10 6.88 -7.93 -2.88
N ILE A 11 7.62 -6.95 -3.40
CA ILE A 11 7.48 -6.49 -4.79
C ILE A 11 7.66 -7.69 -5.74
N GLY A 12 6.86 -7.76 -6.80
CA GLY A 12 6.70 -8.92 -7.69
C GLY A 12 5.86 -10.07 -7.08
N GLY A 13 5.46 -9.95 -5.82
CA GLY A 13 4.63 -10.96 -5.15
C GLY A 13 3.17 -10.87 -5.56
N LYS A 14 2.50 -12.03 -5.58
CA LYS A 14 1.06 -12.12 -5.85
C LYS A 14 0.22 -11.70 -4.64
N VAL A 15 -0.88 -11.01 -4.91
CA VAL A 15 -1.91 -10.65 -3.94
C VAL A 15 -3.26 -11.14 -4.45
N ARG A 16 -4.08 -11.65 -3.53
CA ARG A 16 -5.46 -12.02 -3.83
C ARG A 16 -6.39 -11.03 -3.18
N TYR A 17 -7.36 -10.55 -3.93
CA TYR A 17 -8.39 -9.68 -3.40
C TYR A 17 -9.77 -10.22 -3.75
N ARG A 18 -10.69 -10.18 -2.80
CA ARG A 18 -12.09 -10.56 -3.03
C ARG A 18 -12.91 -9.30 -3.24
N TYR A 19 -13.30 -9.05 -4.49
CA TYR A 19 -14.24 -7.98 -4.84
C TYR A 19 -15.67 -8.49 -4.71
N LYS A 20 -16.54 -7.70 -4.08
CA LYS A 20 -17.96 -8.02 -4.00
C LYS A 20 -18.55 -7.98 -5.42
N GLY A 21 -19.13 -9.08 -5.88
CA GLY A 21 -19.70 -9.22 -7.22
C GLY A 21 -18.75 -9.76 -8.29
N TYR A 22 -17.43 -9.79 -8.05
CA TYR A 22 -16.42 -10.23 -9.02
C TYR A 22 -15.61 -11.45 -8.56
N GLY A 23 -15.91 -12.00 -7.38
CA GLY A 23 -15.19 -13.14 -6.84
C GLY A 23 -13.79 -12.76 -6.34
N THR A 24 -12.85 -13.70 -6.43
CA THR A 24 -11.45 -13.48 -6.04
C THR A 24 -10.62 -13.25 -7.28
N ILE A 25 -9.95 -12.11 -7.33
CA ILE A 25 -8.99 -11.77 -8.38
C ILE A 25 -7.57 -11.83 -7.82
N GLU A 26 -6.62 -12.14 -8.69
CA GLU A 26 -5.19 -12.15 -8.38
C GLU A 26 -4.50 -10.99 -9.08
N GLY A 27 -3.57 -10.34 -8.38
CA GLY A 27 -2.74 -9.29 -8.93
C GLY A 27 -1.30 -9.42 -8.47
N THR A 28 -0.42 -8.59 -9.03
CA THR A 28 0.99 -8.51 -8.68
C THR A 28 1.28 -7.15 -8.05
N ILE A 29 2.09 -7.11 -6.99
CA ILE A 29 2.59 -5.84 -6.45
C ILE A 29 3.76 -5.39 -7.34
N GLU A 30 3.47 -4.53 -8.31
CA GLU A 30 4.50 -4.01 -9.22
C GLU A 30 5.43 -3.03 -8.50
N ASN A 31 4.87 -2.20 -7.62
CA ASN A 31 5.67 -1.31 -6.79
C ASN A 31 5.07 -1.13 -5.39
N ARG A 32 5.90 -0.74 -4.43
CA ARG A 32 5.53 -0.58 -3.02
C ARG A 32 6.37 0.47 -2.33
N CYS A 33 5.70 1.43 -1.73
CA CYS A 33 6.26 2.32 -0.72
C CYS A 33 5.96 1.76 0.67
N CYS A 34 6.94 1.84 1.57
CA CYS A 34 6.79 1.48 2.97
C CYS A 34 7.50 2.50 3.85
N ARG A 35 6.76 3.12 4.76
CA ARG A 35 7.29 4.03 5.77
C ARG A 35 7.26 3.38 7.14
N GLU A 36 8.26 3.63 7.97
CA GLU A 36 8.23 3.25 9.39
C GLU A 36 7.62 4.40 10.20
N VAL A 37 6.62 4.08 11.02
CA VAL A 37 5.97 5.02 11.94
C VAL A 37 5.98 4.40 13.33
N LYS A 38 6.39 5.18 14.32
CA LYS A 38 6.41 4.77 15.71
C LYS A 38 5.72 5.82 16.56
N ASP A 39 4.68 5.41 17.26
CA ASP A 39 3.88 6.28 18.12
C ASP A 39 3.58 5.59 19.46
N VAL A 40 2.67 6.19 20.24
CA VAL A 40 2.23 5.66 21.54
C VAL A 40 1.47 4.33 21.44
N THR A 41 0.92 4.01 20.27
CA THR A 41 0.11 2.82 20.02
C THR A 41 0.94 1.65 19.43
N GLY A 42 2.18 1.93 19.01
CA GLY A 42 3.19 0.94 18.64
C GLY A 42 4.00 1.32 17.41
N GLU A 43 4.64 0.30 16.83
CA GLU A 43 5.35 0.42 15.55
C GLU A 43 4.48 -0.12 14.42
N TYR A 44 4.36 0.68 13.37
CA TYR A 44 3.53 0.44 12.20
C TYR A 44 4.29 0.75 10.93
N TYR A 45 3.88 0.05 9.87
CA TYR A 45 4.46 0.23 8.55
C TYR A 45 3.36 0.58 7.56
N PRO A 46 2.97 1.85 7.43
CA PRO A 46 2.08 2.31 6.37
C PRO A 46 2.66 1.99 5.00
N ILE A 47 1.78 1.51 4.12
CA ILE A 47 2.11 1.02 2.79
C ILE A 47 1.18 1.63 1.76
N VAL A 48 1.78 2.00 0.64
CA VAL A 48 1.10 2.25 -0.63
C VAL A 48 1.61 1.20 -1.60
N ASP A 49 0.72 0.36 -2.09
CA ASP A 49 1.01 -0.59 -3.16
C ASP A 49 0.43 -0.08 -4.46
N TYR A 50 1.22 -0.19 -5.53
CA TYR A 50 0.71 -0.18 -6.90
C TYR A 50 0.63 -1.64 -7.37
N ILE A 51 -0.60 -2.04 -7.73
CA ILE A 51 -0.96 -3.42 -8.02
C ILE A 51 -1.56 -3.46 -9.42
N VAL A 52 -1.11 -4.40 -10.22
CA VAL A 52 -1.75 -4.73 -11.50
C VAL A 52 -2.50 -6.06 -11.34
N PHE A 53 -3.79 -6.04 -11.62
CA PHE A 53 -4.64 -7.22 -11.66
C PHE A 53 -4.81 -7.69 -13.12
N ASP A 54 -4.72 -9.00 -13.34
CA ASP A 54 -5.19 -9.59 -14.60
C ASP A 54 -6.66 -9.95 -14.42
N LYS A 55 -7.51 -9.31 -15.22
CA LYS A 55 -8.95 -9.56 -15.25
C LYS A 55 -9.36 -9.87 -16.67
N ASP A 56 -9.64 -11.15 -16.92
CA ASP A 56 -10.12 -11.64 -18.21
C ASP A 56 -9.19 -11.26 -19.39
N GLY A 57 -7.87 -11.18 -19.14
CA GLY A 57 -6.88 -10.77 -20.13
C GLY A 57 -6.67 -9.26 -20.26
N GLU A 58 -7.35 -8.45 -19.44
CA GLU A 58 -7.11 -7.01 -19.31
C GLU A 58 -6.33 -6.69 -18.03
N GLU A 59 -5.35 -5.80 -18.14
CA GLU A 59 -4.62 -5.27 -16.99
C GLU A 59 -5.42 -4.15 -16.34
N VAL A 60 -5.67 -4.29 -15.04
CA VAL A 60 -6.34 -3.28 -14.22
C VAL A 60 -5.37 -2.78 -13.15
N GLU A 61 -4.97 -1.53 -13.28
CA GLU A 61 -4.13 -0.84 -12.31
C GLU A 61 -4.92 -0.49 -11.05
N SER A 62 -4.28 -0.55 -9.90
CA SER A 62 -4.92 -0.30 -8.61
C SER A 62 -3.93 0.16 -7.56
N ILE A 63 -4.34 1.17 -6.79
CA ILE A 63 -3.62 1.59 -5.59
C ILE A 63 -4.27 0.97 -4.36
N ARG A 64 -3.47 0.30 -3.53
CA ARG A 64 -3.91 -0.21 -2.23
C ARG A 64 -3.16 0.48 -1.09
N PHE A 65 -3.92 1.06 -0.18
CA PHE A 65 -3.42 1.55 1.10
C PHE A 65 -3.58 0.46 2.17
N GLY A 66 -2.58 0.35 3.04
CA GLY A 66 -2.58 -0.61 4.13
C GLY A 66 -1.50 -0.30 5.15
N PHE A 67 -1.41 -1.13 6.17
CA PHE A 67 -0.25 -1.11 7.05
C PHE A 67 0.02 -2.50 7.64
N TYR A 68 1.28 -2.75 8.01
CA TYR A 68 1.61 -3.81 8.96
C TYR A 68 1.71 -3.25 10.37
N LYS A 69 1.20 -4.00 11.35
CA LYS A 69 1.51 -3.78 12.77
C LYS A 69 2.38 -4.93 13.26
N LEU A 70 3.35 -4.64 14.12
CA LEU A 70 4.06 -5.69 14.84
C LEU A 70 3.16 -6.28 15.94
N SER A 71 2.96 -7.60 15.93
CA SER A 71 2.31 -8.30 17.02
C SER A 71 3.19 -8.33 18.27
N LYS A 72 2.61 -8.66 19.43
CA LYS A 72 3.36 -8.86 20.68
C LYS A 72 4.47 -9.91 20.54
N ASP A 73 4.30 -10.88 19.63
CA ASP A 73 5.26 -11.96 19.36
C ASP A 73 6.28 -11.60 18.26
N GLY A 74 6.36 -10.33 17.83
CA GLY A 74 7.31 -9.88 16.81
C GLY A 74 6.97 -10.27 15.37
N LYS A 75 5.70 -10.57 15.08
CA LYS A 75 5.24 -10.92 13.71
C LYS A 75 4.61 -9.71 13.03
N LEU A 76 4.89 -9.52 11.74
CA LEU A 76 4.19 -8.52 10.93
C LEU A 76 2.78 -9.02 10.61
N VAL A 77 1.77 -8.25 11.01
CA VAL A 77 0.36 -8.55 10.77
C VAL A 77 -0.22 -7.49 9.83
N TRP A 78 -0.67 -7.91 8.65
CA TRP A 78 -1.33 -7.03 7.69
C TRP A 78 -2.71 -6.62 8.21
N ASN A 79 -3.03 -5.33 8.15
CA ASN A 79 -4.34 -4.83 8.51
C ASN A 79 -4.98 -4.09 7.33
N ARG A 80 -6.15 -4.56 6.90
CA ARG A 80 -6.83 -4.16 5.65
C ARG A 80 -7.81 -3.00 5.79
N TYR A 81 -7.62 -2.14 6.81
CA TYR A 81 -8.50 -1.05 7.24
C TYR A 81 -9.83 -1.48 7.90
N ALA A 82 -10.15 -0.78 8.98
CA ALA A 82 -11.51 -0.33 9.23
C ALA A 82 -11.56 1.18 9.56
N ALA A 83 -10.46 1.77 10.06
CA ALA A 83 -10.28 3.22 10.16
C ALA A 83 -8.78 3.52 10.33
N PHE A 84 -8.02 3.63 9.23
CA PHE A 84 -6.69 4.26 9.32
C PHE A 84 -6.96 5.77 9.35
N VAL A 85 -6.96 6.32 10.55
CA VAL A 85 -7.10 7.76 10.79
C VAL A 85 -5.73 8.25 11.21
N GLU A 86 -5.12 9.06 10.38
CA GLU A 86 -3.83 9.69 10.62
C GLU A 86 -3.98 11.20 10.52
N GLU A 87 -3.05 11.93 11.12
CA GLU A 87 -2.98 13.37 10.92
C GLU A 87 -2.72 13.68 9.44
N VAL A 88 -3.36 14.74 8.93
CA VAL A 88 -3.19 15.19 7.53
C VAL A 88 -1.71 15.43 7.21
N THR A 89 -0.93 15.90 8.18
CA THR A 89 0.52 16.09 8.03
C THR A 89 1.25 14.77 7.77
N GLU A 90 0.87 13.69 8.45
CA GLU A 90 1.47 12.37 8.26
C GLU A 90 1.01 11.71 6.95
N LEU A 91 -0.24 11.91 6.56
CA LEU A 91 -0.74 11.48 5.25
C LEU A 91 -0.02 12.20 4.11
N LYS A 92 0.19 13.52 4.21
CA LYS A 92 0.96 14.29 3.23
C LYS A 92 2.39 13.77 3.08
N LYS A 93 3.05 13.43 4.19
CA LYS A 93 4.38 12.81 4.17
C LYS A 93 4.35 11.46 3.45
N LEU A 94 3.37 10.61 3.75
CA LEU A 94 3.23 9.31 3.09
C LEU A 94 3.01 9.47 1.59
N PHE A 95 2.11 10.36 1.16
CA PHE A 95 1.83 10.58 -0.25
C PHE A 95 3.02 11.18 -1.00
N LYS A 96 3.75 12.11 -0.38
CA LYS A 96 4.98 12.64 -0.96
C LYS A 96 6.00 11.53 -1.19
N VAL A 97 6.28 10.72 -0.16
CA VAL A 97 7.23 9.59 -0.29
C VAL A 97 6.74 8.58 -1.32
N ALA A 98 5.45 8.24 -1.32
CA ALA A 98 4.89 7.33 -2.31
C ALA A 98 5.00 7.88 -3.73
N ALA A 99 4.79 9.17 -3.96
CA ALA A 99 4.96 9.80 -5.27
C ALA A 99 6.44 9.84 -5.70
N ASP A 100 7.36 9.97 -4.74
CA ASP A 100 8.80 9.93 -5.03
C ASP A 100 9.28 8.49 -5.33
N GLU A 101 8.68 7.46 -4.70
CA GLU A 101 9.06 6.03 -4.84
C GLU A 101 8.26 5.26 -5.91
N ILE A 102 7.05 5.73 -6.26
CA ILE A 102 6.12 5.08 -7.20
C ILE A 102 5.70 6.12 -8.27
N PRO A 103 6.35 6.13 -9.44
CA PRO A 103 6.04 7.09 -10.52
C PRO A 103 4.57 7.10 -10.94
N GLU A 104 3.94 5.93 -11.01
CA GLU A 104 2.53 5.76 -11.41
C GLU A 104 1.60 6.45 -10.39
N PHE A 105 1.95 6.39 -9.10
CA PHE A 105 1.18 7.07 -8.06
C PHE A 105 1.31 8.60 -8.16
N LYS A 106 2.48 9.09 -8.57
CA LYS A 106 2.70 10.52 -8.81
C LYS A 106 1.87 11.01 -10.00
N GLU A 107 1.89 10.28 -11.11
CA GLU A 107 1.11 10.62 -12.31
C GLU A 107 -0.38 10.71 -11.98
N ILE A 108 -0.92 9.72 -11.24
CA ILE A 108 -2.31 9.74 -10.77
C ILE A 108 -2.63 11.02 -9.98
N ILE A 109 -1.76 11.44 -9.04
CA ILE A 109 -1.98 12.66 -8.25
C ILE A 109 -1.95 13.91 -9.14
N GLU A 110 -0.98 14.00 -10.05
CA GLU A 110 -0.81 15.15 -10.94
C GLU A 110 -2.02 15.32 -11.88
N GLU A 111 -2.51 14.22 -12.47
CA GLU A 111 -3.72 14.21 -13.30
C GLU A 111 -4.95 14.67 -12.54
N VAL A 112 -5.17 14.14 -11.33
CA VAL A 112 -6.29 14.55 -10.49
C VAL A 112 -6.21 16.04 -10.18
N CYS A 113 -5.03 16.55 -9.80
CA CYS A 113 -4.84 17.97 -9.51
C CYS A 113 -5.06 18.89 -10.72
N GLN A 114 -4.79 18.43 -11.95
CA GLN A 114 -5.04 19.18 -13.18
C GLN A 114 -6.52 19.15 -13.60
N SER A 115 -7.27 18.14 -13.16
CA SER A 115 -8.68 17.94 -13.50
C SER A 115 -9.69 18.64 -12.57
N LEU A 116 -9.21 19.30 -11.51
CA LEU A 116 -9.99 20.04 -10.51
C LEU A 116 -9.97 21.55 -10.77
#